data_AF-A0A367PMQ9-F1
#
_entry.id   AF-A0A367PMQ9-F1
#
_cell.length_a   1.000
_cell.length_b   1.000
_cell.length_c   1.000
_cell.angle_alpha   90.00
_cell.angle_beta   90.00
_cell.angle_gamma   90.00
#
_symmetry.space_group_name_H-M   'P 1'
#
loop_
_entity.id
_entity.type
_entity.pdbx_description
1 polymer ?
#
loop_
_entity_poly.entity_id
_entity_poly.type
_entity_poly.pdbx_seq_one_letter_code
_entity_poly.pdbx_strand_id
1 'polypeptide(L)'
;MAQYQLKELLEAQEVGEITRPQHASMLKANEQAYLAPLAQAIEKQDVQQFNHRFSAAVNGCNACHTALGYGFIQFKVSNLPKQEFLDFSIKTSPKH
;
A
#
# COMPACT_ATOMS: atom_id res chain seq x y z
N MET A 1 -8.25 -9.62 1.60
CA MET A 1 -8.27 -8.22 2.06
C MET A 1 -7.05 -7.46 1.56
N ALA A 2 -5.83 -7.94 1.84
CA ALA A 2 -4.60 -7.24 1.42
C ALA A 2 -4.54 -6.95 -0.09
N GLN A 3 -4.94 -7.90 -0.94
CA GLN A 3 -5.01 -7.69 -2.39
C GLN A 3 -5.95 -6.55 -2.78
N TYR A 4 -7.16 -6.52 -2.20
CA TYR A 4 -8.13 -5.46 -2.43
C TYR A 4 -7.59 -4.11 -1.97
N GLN A 5 -7.07 -4.01 -0.74
CA GLN A 5 -6.53 -2.77 -0.21
C GLN A 5 -5.35 -2.23 -1.03
N LEU A 6 -4.46 -3.10 -1.49
CA LEU A 6 -3.35 -2.70 -2.34
C LEU A 6 -3.83 -2.23 -3.71
N LYS A 7 -4.85 -2.87 -4.28
CA LYS A 7 -5.48 -2.43 -5.53
C LYS A 7 -6.04 -1.02 -5.40
N GLU A 8 -6.86 -0.76 -4.37
CA GLU A 8 -7.43 0.57 -4.14
C GLU A 8 -6.35 1.65 -3.92
N LEU A 9 -5.25 1.29 -3.24
CA LEU A 9 -4.10 2.18 -3.09
C LEU A 9 -3.44 2.51 -4.42
N LEU A 10 -3.23 1.52 -5.29
CA LEU A 10 -2.64 1.70 -6.61
C LEU A 10 -3.53 2.55 -7.51
N GLU A 11 -4.83 2.29 -7.56
CA GLU A 11 -5.79 3.09 -8.34
C GLU A 11 -5.80 4.55 -7.89
N ALA A 12 -5.78 4.81 -6.58
CA ALA A 12 -5.66 6.16 -6.05
C ALA A 12 -4.33 6.83 -6.43
N GLN A 13 -3.22 6.06 -6.43
CA GLN A 13 -1.92 6.57 -6.81
C GLN A 13 -1.86 6.91 -8.31
N GLU A 14 -2.42 6.07 -9.18
CA GLU A 14 -2.49 6.30 -10.62
C GLU A 14 -3.30 7.57 -10.95
N VAL A 15 -4.40 7.83 -10.24
CA VAL A 15 -5.12 9.11 -10.34
C VAL A 15 -4.20 10.27 -9.95
N GLY A 16 -3.38 10.11 -8.91
CA GLY A 16 -2.36 11.08 -8.52
C GLY A 16 -1.30 11.31 -9.61
N GLU A 17 -0.81 10.25 -10.25
CA GLU A 17 0.17 10.32 -11.33
C GLU A 17 -0.34 11.13 -12.52
N ILE A 18 -1.62 10.98 -12.87
CA ILE A 18 -2.25 11.71 -13.97
C ILE A 18 -2.57 13.16 -13.59
N THR A 19 -3.11 13.37 -12.39
CA THR A 19 -3.62 14.69 -11.97
C THR A 19 -2.57 15.59 -11.30
N ARG A 20 -1.39 15.05 -10.97
CA ARG A 20 -0.24 15.75 -10.35
C ARG A 20 1.05 15.38 -11.07
N PRO A 21 1.24 15.80 -12.34
CA PRO A 21 2.34 15.35 -13.18
C PRO A 21 3.73 15.63 -12.59
N GLN A 22 3.88 16.69 -11.77
CA GLN A 22 5.13 17.00 -11.07
C GLN A 22 5.57 15.93 -10.06
N HIS A 23 4.65 15.05 -9.62
CA HIS A 23 4.93 13.95 -8.70
C HIS A 23 4.89 12.58 -9.38
N ALA A 24 4.45 12.49 -10.64
CA ALA A 24 4.20 11.22 -11.33
C ALA A 24 5.42 10.28 -11.33
N SER A 25 6.61 10.79 -11.64
CA SER A 25 7.83 9.98 -11.64
C SER A 25 8.17 9.43 -10.25
N MET A 26 7.99 10.22 -9.20
CA MET A 26 8.24 9.80 -7.82
C MET A 26 7.21 8.74 -7.37
N LEU A 27 5.94 8.94 -7.73
CA LEU A 27 4.87 7.97 -7.45
C LEU A 27 5.14 6.63 -8.16
N LYS A 28 5.50 6.66 -9.45
CA LYS A 28 5.87 5.44 -10.20
C LYS A 28 7.07 4.72 -9.61
N ALA A 29 8.10 5.47 -9.19
CA ALA A 29 9.25 4.90 -8.53
C ALA A 29 8.89 4.25 -7.18
N ASN A 30 8.02 4.88 -6.38
CA ASN A 30 7.52 4.33 -5.13
C ASN A 30 6.70 3.04 -5.35
N GLU A 31 5.83 3.03 -6.36
CA GLU A 31 5.08 1.83 -6.77
C GLU A 31 6.01 0.67 -7.09
N GLN A 32 6.97 0.89 -7.99
CA GLN A 32 7.91 -0.14 -8.44
C GLN A 32 8.81 -0.66 -7.32
N ALA A 33 9.29 0.25 -6.46
CA ALA A 33 10.21 -0.10 -5.38
C ALA A 33 9.52 -0.85 -4.23
N TYR A 34 8.26 -0.53 -3.92
CA TYR A 34 7.62 -0.98 -2.68
C TYR A 34 6.28 -1.69 -2.87
N LEU A 35 5.39 -1.17 -3.71
CA LEU A 35 4.05 -1.71 -3.88
C LEU A 35 4.02 -2.95 -4.77
N ALA A 36 4.79 -2.98 -5.86
CA ALA A 36 4.87 -4.13 -6.75
C ALA A 36 5.46 -5.38 -6.05
N PRO A 37 6.57 -5.31 -5.28
CA PRO A 37 7.04 -6.44 -4.49
C PRO A 37 6.04 -6.90 -3.41
N LEU A 38 5.29 -5.96 -2.82
CA LEU A 38 4.22 -6.30 -1.88
C LEU A 38 3.07 -7.04 -2.57
N ALA A 39 2.67 -6.61 -3.78
CA ALA A 39 1.65 -7.29 -4.57
C ALA A 39 2.03 -8.75 -4.86
N GLN A 40 3.29 -9.00 -5.25
CA GLN A 40 3.80 -10.35 -5.48
C GLN A 40 3.75 -11.24 -4.23
N ALA A 41 4.07 -10.68 -3.05
CA ALA A 41 3.98 -11.41 -1.79
C ALA A 41 2.52 -11.75 -1.42
N ILE A 42 1.60 -10.81 -1.66
CA ILE A 42 0.16 -11.01 -1.45
C ILE A 42 -0.39 -12.11 -2.36
N GLU A 43 -0.05 -12.08 -3.64
CA GLU A 43 -0.52 -13.06 -4.63
C GLU A 43 -0.05 -14.48 -4.29
N LYS A 44 1.22 -14.61 -3.87
CA LYS A 44 1.80 -15.89 -3.44
C LYS A 44 1.33 -16.35 -2.06
N GLN A 45 0.57 -15.53 -1.34
CA GLN A 45 0.18 -15.76 0.05
C GLN A 45 1.38 -16.02 0.98
N ASP A 46 2.55 -15.44 0.65
CA ASP A 46 3.78 -15.61 1.40
C ASP A 46 3.77 -14.64 2.59
N VAL A 47 3.40 -15.14 3.78
CA VAL A 47 3.24 -14.31 4.98
C VAL A 47 4.57 -13.68 5.42
N GLN A 48 5.70 -14.38 5.26
CA GLN A 48 7.00 -13.84 5.67
C GLN A 48 7.40 -12.68 4.75
N GLN A 49 7.30 -12.88 3.44
CA GLN A 49 7.58 -11.82 2.48
C GLN A 49 6.54 -10.70 2.57
N PHE A 50 5.28 -11.01 2.85
CA PHE A 50 4.24 -10.01 3.07
C PHE A 50 4.64 -9.08 4.22
N ASN A 51 5.00 -9.62 5.38
CA ASN A 51 5.37 -8.80 6.54
C ASN A 51 6.59 -7.92 6.25
N HIS A 52 7.62 -8.49 5.62
CA HIS A 52 8.82 -7.74 5.24
C HIS A 52 8.51 -6.61 4.23
N ARG A 53 7.80 -6.94 3.14
CA ARG A 53 7.45 -5.98 2.09
C ARG A 53 6.43 -4.94 2.53
N PHE A 54 5.50 -5.31 3.41
CA PHE A 54 4.53 -4.39 3.98
C PHE A 54 5.23 -3.34 4.86
N SER A 55 6.15 -3.77 5.72
CA SER A 55 6.97 -2.84 6.50
C SER A 55 7.81 -1.92 5.61
N ALA A 56 8.41 -2.46 4.54
CA ALA A 56 9.16 -1.67 3.56
C ALA A 56 8.26 -0.64 2.85
N ALA A 57 7.03 -1.01 2.47
CA ALA A 57 6.07 -0.10 1.84
C ALA A 57 5.62 1.02 2.78
N VAL A 58 5.35 0.72 4.05
CA VAL A 58 5.05 1.75 5.07
C VAL A 58 6.20 2.75 5.18
N ASN A 59 7.44 2.26 5.24
CA ASN A 59 8.62 3.11 5.31
C ASN A 59 8.79 3.95 4.03
N GLY A 60 8.59 3.36 2.86
CA GLY A 60 8.63 4.04 1.56
C GLY A 60 7.62 5.19 1.47
N CYS A 61 6.37 4.93 1.84
CA CYS A 61 5.32 5.96 1.87
C CYS A 61 5.65 7.11 2.83
N ASN A 62 6.08 6.79 4.06
CA ASN A 62 6.45 7.81 5.05
C ASN A 62 7.69 8.63 4.61
N ALA A 63 8.67 7.99 3.97
CA ALA A 63 9.84 8.65 3.41
C ALA A 63 9.49 9.56 2.24
N CYS A 64 8.57 9.13 1.35
CA CYS A 64 8.05 9.94 0.26
C CYS A 64 7.40 11.23 0.78
N HIS A 65 6.52 11.14 1.78
CA HIS A 65 5.90 12.32 2.40
C HIS A 65 6.95 13.23 3.05
N THR A 66 7.96 12.65 3.72
CA THR A 66 9.05 13.43 4.33
C THR A 66 9.87 14.19 3.29
N ALA A 67 10.23 13.55 2.17
CA ALA A 67 10.99 14.16 1.09
C ALA A 67 10.26 15.35 0.43
N LEU A 68 8.93 15.34 0.47
CA LEU A 68 8.08 16.42 -0.03
C LEU A 68 7.77 17.51 1.02
N GLY A 69 8.34 17.42 2.23
CA GLY A 69 8.11 18.38 3.32
C GLY A 69 6.85 18.09 4.16
N TYR A 70 6.19 16.95 3.94
CA TYR A 70 4.99 16.51 4.65
C TYR A 70 5.28 15.41 5.68
N GLY A 71 6.43 15.46 6.37
CA GLY A 71 6.84 14.43 7.33
C GLY A 71 5.90 14.22 8.53
N PHE A 72 4.91 15.11 8.72
CA PHE A 72 3.81 14.95 9.67
C PHE A 72 2.74 13.95 9.20
N ILE A 73 2.68 13.64 7.90
CA ILE A 73 1.79 12.62 7.33
C ILE A 73 2.48 11.26 7.47
N GLN A 74 2.22 10.59 8.58
CA GLN A 74 2.79 9.27 8.88
C GLN A 74 1.71 8.20 8.98
N PHE A 75 1.85 7.15 8.18
CA PHE A 75 1.12 5.92 8.41
C PHE A 75 1.79 5.13 9.54
N LYS A 76 0.98 4.69 10.50
CA LYS A 76 1.39 3.79 11.58
C LYS A 76 0.44 2.60 11.63
N VAL A 77 1.00 1.40 11.70
CA VAL A 77 0.20 0.20 11.90
C VAL A 77 -0.43 0.28 13.28
N SER A 78 -1.76 0.17 13.33
CA SER A 78 -2.50 0.16 14.59
C SER A 78 -2.15 -1.08 15.40
N ASN A 79 -1.93 -0.91 16.71
CA ASN A 79 -1.80 -2.00 17.66
C ASN A 79 -3.17 -2.47 18.20
N LEU A 80 -4.27 -1.85 17.75
CA LEU A 80 -5.61 -2.28 18.12
C LEU A 80 -5.91 -3.66 17.52
N PRO A 81 -6.67 -4.50 18.24
CA PRO A 81 -7.10 -5.79 17.72
C PRO A 81 -7.95 -5.62 16.45
N LYS A 82 -8.09 -6.73 15.71
CA LYS A 82 -8.94 -6.77 14.53
C LYS A 82 -10.33 -6.28 14.89
N GLN A 83 -10.88 -5.39 14.06
CA GLN A 83 -12.22 -4.85 14.23
C GLN A 83 -13.23 -5.99 14.10
N GLU A 84 -13.90 -6.36 15.21
CA GLU A 84 -14.84 -7.49 15.24
C GLU A 84 -16.04 -7.30 14.28
N PHE A 85 -16.33 -6.05 13.89
CA PHE A 85 -17.37 -5.74 12.91
C PHE A 85 -16.98 -6.06 11.46
N LEU A 86 -15.74 -6.50 11.19
CA LEU A 86 -15.29 -6.92 9.87
C LEU A 86 -15.25 -8.45 9.76
N ASP A 87 -16.11 -9.00 8.92
CA ASP A 87 -16.13 -10.43 8.62
C ASP A 87 -15.14 -10.77 7.48
N PHE A 88 -14.01 -11.35 7.86
CA PHE A 88 -12.96 -11.76 6.93
C PHE A 88 -13.14 -13.19 6.38
N SER A 89 -14.21 -13.89 6.76
CA SER A 89 -14.55 -15.20 6.19
C SER A 89 -15.17 -15.08 4.79
N ILE A 90 -15.71 -13.90 4.47
CA ILE A 90 -16.29 -13.59 3.16
C ILE A 90 -15.19 -13.38 2.12
N LYS A 91 -15.38 -13.89 0.90
CA LYS A 91 -14.44 -13.66 -0.20
C LYS A 91 -14.27 -12.17 -0.46
N THR A 92 -13.08 -11.67 -0.16
CA THR A 92 -12.71 -10.26 -0.36
C THR A 92 -12.16 -9.95 -1.75
N SER A 93 -12.11 -10.94 -2.65
CA SER A 93 -11.69 -10.73 -4.04
C SER A 93 -12.96 -10.44 -4.86
N PRO A 94 -13.13 -9.21 -5.38
CA PRO A 94 -14.24 -8.90 -6.27
C PRO A 94 -14.17 -9.84 -7.48
N LYS A 95 -15.28 -10.50 -7.83
CA LYS A 95 -15.36 -11.14 -9.16
C LYS A 95 -15.48 -10.00 -10.17
N HIS A 96 -14.50 -9.91 -11.07
CA HIS A 96 -14.60 -9.12 -12.28
C HIS A 96 -15.41 -9.89 -13.32
#